data_AF-A0AAE8HDV3-F1
#
_entry.id   AF-A0AAE8HDV3-F1
#
_cell.length_a   1.000
_cell.length_b   1.000
_cell.length_c   1.000
_cell.angle_alpha   90.00
_cell.angle_beta   90.00
_cell.angle_gamma   90.00
#
_symmetry.space_group_name_H-M   'P 1'
#
loop_
_entity.id
_entity.type
_entity.pdbx_description
1 polymer ?
#
loop_
_entity_poly.entity_id
_entity_poly.type
_entity_poly.pdbx_seq_one_letter_code
_entity_poly.pdbx_strand_id
1 'polypeptide(L)'
;MLRSTRFCLKFFTVAYAVAIPQGVFAETATNNSSERIEERWTSSPVDHWQTYSQSGSNGIHKFIESEHSYKIKKISPPSKKFRTGYAFVHNGSLYFEDRANHISYKKNWLGGYTSVNFTADSDYSALGYNFQTDSYSGSISACPLPNDRECKIFSFQPGTFPYVYAKNEGAVLSITNYGDALLFKDGEWCRMSMHNDVYSCANPELTQLTKPRAIQFYSSITYQGKVLLGEWPTGRLYEFDGTELKPSSMTPPKIAELANQRLGYEAQTMAEYCGDLFVGYWPKGEVWRYDHTARVWKFFNRFFSNVKGETFIPYSDREVDGLDSSFFGQRVTAMVPFEGALYVTTSNLRTWTSSDSAPETIAPSKVAEYGAIYKVTKPGCTTNYSYAKNYN
;
A
#
# COMPACT_ATOMS: atom_id res chain seq x y z
N MET A 1 71.19 29.56 -12.04
CA MET A 1 71.82 30.80 -11.54
C MET A 1 70.72 31.81 -11.23
N LEU A 2 70.90 32.54 -10.12
CA LEU A 2 69.94 33.37 -9.39
C LEU A 2 69.54 34.72 -10.05
N ARG A 3 68.51 35.33 -9.41
CA ARG A 3 68.08 36.76 -9.36
C ARG A 3 67.10 37.21 -10.47
N SER A 4 66.11 38.09 -10.25
CA SER A 4 65.75 39.01 -9.16
C SER A 4 64.28 39.42 -9.28
N THR A 5 63.67 39.82 -8.16
CA THR A 5 62.38 40.53 -8.02
C THR A 5 62.34 41.90 -8.70
N ARG A 6 61.15 42.34 -9.14
CA ARG A 6 60.71 43.76 -9.13
C ARG A 6 59.18 43.90 -9.25
N PHE A 7 58.65 44.73 -8.35
CA PHE A 7 57.28 45.26 -8.24
C PHE A 7 56.88 46.16 -9.43
N CYS A 8 55.59 46.24 -9.73
CA CYS A 8 54.99 47.43 -10.34
C CYS A 8 53.50 47.60 -9.96
N LEU A 9 53.21 48.74 -9.32
CA LEU A 9 51.90 49.32 -9.03
C LEU A 9 51.16 49.71 -10.32
N LYS A 10 49.82 49.61 -10.36
CA LYS A 10 48.97 50.42 -11.25
C LYS A 10 47.75 50.99 -10.52
N PHE A 11 47.38 52.17 -11.00
CA PHE A 11 46.63 53.25 -10.36
C PHE A 11 45.12 53.00 -10.16
N PHE A 12 44.58 53.60 -9.10
CA PHE A 12 43.16 53.87 -8.88
C PHE A 12 42.73 55.15 -9.59
N THR A 13 41.54 55.14 -10.19
CA THR A 13 40.83 56.36 -10.60
C THR A 13 39.47 56.40 -9.90
N VAL A 14 39.24 57.47 -9.15
CA VAL A 14 37.99 57.80 -8.43
C VAL A 14 37.16 58.72 -9.34
N ALA A 15 35.85 58.48 -9.43
CA ALA A 15 34.91 59.47 -9.96
C ALA A 15 33.75 59.65 -8.97
N TYR A 16 33.56 60.91 -8.55
CA TYR A 16 32.52 61.39 -7.64
C TYR A 16 31.16 61.45 -8.33
N ALA A 17 30.09 61.04 -7.63
CA ALA A 17 28.71 61.37 -8.00
C ALA A 17 28.11 62.33 -6.96
N VAL A 18 27.50 63.38 -7.48
CA VAL A 18 26.94 64.54 -6.76
C VAL A 18 25.55 64.20 -6.19
N ALA A 19 25.28 64.61 -4.95
CA ALA A 19 23.95 64.58 -4.31
C ALA A 19 23.20 65.90 -4.53
N ILE A 20 21.85 65.88 -4.57
CA ILE A 20 20.91 66.83 -3.90
C ILE A 20 19.44 66.38 -4.10
N PRO A 21 18.49 66.76 -3.21
CA PRO A 21 17.43 65.88 -2.70
C PRO A 21 16.00 66.38 -2.96
N GLN A 22 15.01 65.47 -2.88
CA GLN A 22 13.60 65.73 -2.54
C GLN A 22 13.09 64.44 -1.87
N GLY A 23 12.40 64.41 -0.74
CA GLY A 23 11.29 65.23 -0.29
C GLY A 23 10.25 64.24 0.25
N VAL A 24 10.05 64.25 1.57
CA VAL A 24 9.14 63.35 2.29
C VAL A 24 7.70 63.64 1.89
N PHE A 25 7.00 62.64 1.35
CA PHE A 25 5.54 62.54 1.43
C PHE A 25 5.20 61.14 1.94
N ALA A 26 4.65 61.11 3.16
CA ALA A 26 4.01 59.95 3.72
C ALA A 26 2.68 59.75 2.99
N GLU A 27 2.63 58.78 2.07
CA GLU A 27 1.38 58.17 1.67
C GLU A 27 1.17 56.93 2.54
N THR A 28 0.13 57.01 3.38
CA THR A 28 -0.53 55.86 4.01
C THR A 28 -1.02 54.91 2.92
N ALA A 29 -0.14 54.00 2.48
CA ALA A 29 -0.53 52.82 1.73
C ALA A 29 -1.21 51.86 2.70
N THR A 30 -2.53 51.81 2.62
CA THR A 30 -3.36 50.76 3.21
C THR A 30 -2.82 49.39 2.80
N ASN A 31 -2.26 48.65 3.77
CA ASN A 31 -2.00 47.22 3.64
C ASN A 31 -3.32 46.50 3.39
N ASN A 32 -3.63 46.27 2.11
CA ASN A 32 -4.73 45.42 1.70
C ASN A 32 -4.25 44.50 0.57
N SER A 33 -3.18 43.76 0.86
CA SER A 33 -2.78 42.59 0.10
C SER A 33 -2.86 41.37 1.00
N SER A 34 -4.08 40.86 1.17
CA SER A 34 -4.24 39.44 1.43
C SER A 34 -3.70 38.71 0.19
N GLU A 35 -2.40 38.43 0.16
CA GLU A 35 -1.85 37.40 -0.70
C GLU A 35 -2.54 36.10 -0.29
N ARG A 36 -3.62 35.77 -1.00
CA ARG A 36 -4.20 34.44 -0.97
C ARG A 36 -3.11 33.54 -1.55
N ILE A 37 -2.39 32.84 -0.66
CA ILE A 37 -1.60 31.68 -1.05
C ILE A 37 -2.60 30.74 -1.73
N GLU A 38 -2.57 30.66 -3.06
CA GLU A 38 -3.37 29.67 -3.77
C GLU A 38 -2.95 28.29 -3.27
N GLU A 39 -3.88 27.59 -2.62
CA GLU A 39 -3.65 26.22 -2.16
C GLU A 39 -3.37 25.34 -3.38
N ARG A 40 -2.09 25.02 -3.58
CA ARG A 40 -1.66 24.18 -4.70
C ARG A 40 -2.02 22.73 -4.41
N TRP A 41 -3.00 22.22 -5.14
CA TRP A 41 -3.38 20.82 -5.09
C TRP A 41 -2.34 19.95 -5.81
N THR A 42 -1.91 18.90 -5.13
CA THR A 42 -1.19 17.76 -5.70
C THR A 42 -2.19 16.64 -5.98
N SER A 43 -1.93 15.85 -7.01
CA SER A 43 -2.77 14.72 -7.36
C SER A 43 -1.96 13.52 -7.84
N SER A 44 -2.37 12.34 -7.41
CA SER A 44 -1.76 11.04 -7.74
C SER A 44 -2.84 10.01 -8.08
N PRO A 45 -2.58 9.08 -9.01
CA PRO A 45 -3.47 7.96 -9.24
C PRO A 45 -3.45 7.02 -8.03
N VAL A 46 -4.60 6.44 -7.70
CA VAL A 46 -4.67 5.34 -6.72
C VAL A 46 -4.43 4.04 -7.49
N ASP A 47 -3.24 3.49 -7.34
CA ASP A 47 -2.83 2.26 -8.01
C ASP A 47 -2.12 1.35 -7.00
N HIS A 48 -2.90 0.55 -6.29
CA HIS A 48 -2.38 -0.43 -5.35
C HIS A 48 -3.17 -1.73 -5.39
N TRP A 49 -2.48 -2.81 -5.02
CA TRP A 49 -3.03 -4.12 -4.75
C TRP A 49 -2.90 -4.40 -3.26
N GLN A 50 -4.01 -4.80 -2.64
CA GLN A 50 -3.99 -5.40 -1.30
C GLN A 50 -4.26 -6.90 -1.48
N THR A 51 -3.91 -7.72 -0.50
CA THR A 51 -3.87 -9.22 -0.57
C THR A 51 -4.93 -9.92 -1.41
N TYR A 52 -6.16 -9.41 -1.47
CA TYR A 52 -7.26 -10.06 -2.17
C TYR A 52 -7.79 -9.32 -3.38
N SER A 53 -7.52 -8.02 -3.53
CA SER A 53 -8.05 -7.23 -4.63
C SER A 53 -7.23 -5.98 -4.90
N GLN A 54 -7.33 -5.51 -6.13
CA GLN A 54 -6.93 -4.16 -6.50
C GLN A 54 -7.84 -3.14 -5.79
N SER A 55 -7.32 -1.94 -5.54
CA SER A 55 -8.20 -0.78 -5.38
C SER A 55 -9.02 -0.57 -6.65
N GLY A 56 -10.25 -0.05 -6.52
CA GLY A 56 -11.10 0.24 -7.68
C GLY A 56 -10.36 1.02 -8.77
N SER A 57 -10.63 0.69 -10.04
CA SER A 57 -9.97 1.32 -11.17
C SER A 57 -10.23 2.84 -11.21
N ASN A 58 -9.25 3.59 -11.74
CA ASN A 58 -9.36 5.03 -11.98
C ASN A 58 -9.58 5.90 -10.72
N GLY A 59 -9.01 5.49 -9.58
CA GLY A 59 -8.95 6.34 -8.41
C GLY A 59 -7.96 7.50 -8.63
N ILE A 60 -8.35 8.70 -8.22
CA ILE A 60 -7.48 9.88 -8.17
C ILE A 60 -7.52 10.42 -6.74
N HIS A 61 -6.37 10.43 -6.10
CA HIS A 61 -6.14 11.10 -4.84
C HIS A 61 -5.70 12.54 -5.09
N LYS A 62 -6.28 13.49 -4.35
CA LYS A 62 -5.95 14.92 -4.39
C LYS A 62 -5.68 15.40 -2.98
N PHE A 63 -4.61 16.16 -2.79
CA PHE A 63 -4.28 16.71 -1.49
C PHE A 63 -3.57 18.06 -1.57
N ILE A 64 -3.65 18.82 -0.48
CA ILE A 64 -2.88 20.03 -0.25
C ILE A 64 -1.80 19.71 0.78
N GLU A 65 -0.57 20.12 0.49
CA GLU A 65 0.53 20.04 1.46
C GLU A 65 0.19 20.84 2.71
N SER A 66 0.21 20.17 3.86
CA SER A 66 -0.05 20.84 5.13
C SER A 66 0.55 20.11 6.32
N GLU A 67 0.86 20.89 7.35
CA GLU A 67 1.33 20.44 8.66
C GLU A 67 0.20 19.89 9.56
N HIS A 68 -1.03 19.78 9.02
CA HIS A 68 -2.14 19.23 9.79
C HIS A 68 -1.86 17.78 10.21
N SER A 69 -2.19 17.47 11.46
CA SER A 69 -2.08 16.12 11.97
C SER A 69 -3.20 15.21 11.44
N TYR A 70 -2.87 13.93 11.30
CA TYR A 70 -3.85 12.89 11.05
C TYR A 70 -4.73 12.68 12.29
N LYS A 71 -6.03 12.50 12.07
CA LYS A 71 -7.00 12.10 13.10
C LYS A 71 -7.47 10.68 12.82
N ILE A 72 -7.53 9.85 13.86
CA ILE A 72 -8.01 8.47 13.77
C ILE A 72 -9.34 8.38 14.52
N LYS A 73 -10.38 7.85 13.87
CA LYS A 73 -11.69 7.61 14.48
C LYS A 73 -12.16 6.20 14.18
N LYS A 74 -12.36 5.38 15.21
CA LYS A 74 -13.08 4.11 15.08
C LYS A 74 -14.55 4.39 14.73
N ILE A 75 -15.08 3.70 13.73
CA ILE A 75 -16.49 3.79 13.33
C ILE A 75 -17.18 2.44 13.55
N SER A 76 -18.52 2.47 13.61
CA SER A 76 -19.31 1.25 13.77
C SER A 76 -19.11 0.31 12.57
N PRO A 77 -18.80 -0.98 12.80
CA PRO A 77 -18.78 -1.96 11.74
C PRO A 77 -20.21 -2.23 11.21
N PRO A 78 -20.35 -2.80 10.01
CA PRO A 78 -21.66 -3.12 9.43
C PRO A 78 -22.44 -4.17 10.23
N SER A 79 -21.75 -5.02 10.99
CA SER A 79 -22.33 -6.08 11.80
C SER A 79 -21.45 -6.38 13.02
N LYS A 80 -22.04 -6.85 14.12
CA LYS A 80 -21.29 -7.37 15.28
C LYS A 80 -20.51 -8.65 14.95
N LYS A 81 -20.90 -9.35 13.88
CA LYS A 81 -20.24 -10.57 13.38
C LYS A 81 -19.12 -10.29 12.38
N PHE A 82 -18.96 -9.03 11.95
CA PHE A 82 -17.90 -8.62 11.06
C PHE A 82 -16.55 -8.77 11.79
N ARG A 83 -15.82 -9.85 11.52
CA ARG A 83 -14.54 -10.22 12.18
C ARG A 83 -13.38 -10.31 11.21
N THR A 84 -13.67 -10.75 9.98
CA THR A 84 -12.69 -10.85 8.89
C THR A 84 -12.82 -9.70 7.92
N GLY A 85 -12.74 -8.49 8.49
CA GLY A 85 -13.02 -7.29 7.73
C GLY A 85 -12.00 -7.07 6.63
N TYR A 86 -12.49 -6.81 5.43
CA TYR A 86 -11.73 -6.30 4.31
C TYR A 86 -12.46 -5.08 3.71
N ALA A 87 -11.78 -4.25 2.95
CA ALA A 87 -12.39 -3.10 2.28
C ALA A 87 -11.83 -2.93 0.88
N PHE A 88 -12.68 -2.47 -0.04
CA PHE A 88 -12.32 -2.18 -1.42
C PHE A 88 -13.29 -1.17 -2.02
N VAL A 89 -12.92 -0.60 -3.16
CA VAL A 89 -13.79 0.28 -3.96
C VAL A 89 -14.17 -0.43 -5.24
N HIS A 90 -15.45 -0.40 -5.58
CA HIS A 90 -15.96 -0.90 -6.85
C HIS A 90 -17.02 0.07 -7.38
N ASN A 91 -16.93 0.43 -8.67
CA ASN A 91 -17.86 1.38 -9.32
C ASN A 91 -18.14 2.64 -8.48
N GLY A 92 -17.07 3.31 -8.03
CA GLY A 92 -17.16 4.54 -7.25
C GLY A 92 -17.71 4.39 -5.83
N SER A 93 -17.99 3.18 -5.37
CA SER A 93 -18.58 2.90 -4.05
C SER A 93 -17.62 2.15 -3.16
N LEU A 94 -17.56 2.52 -1.88
CA LEU A 94 -16.79 1.82 -0.86
C LEU A 94 -17.60 0.63 -0.29
N TYR A 95 -16.95 -0.53 -0.26
CA TYR A 95 -17.49 -1.77 0.30
C TYR A 95 -16.63 -2.26 1.45
N PHE A 96 -17.28 -2.93 2.39
CA PHE A 96 -16.63 -3.70 3.45
C PHE A 96 -17.08 -5.14 3.33
N GLU A 97 -16.14 -6.07 3.24
CA GLU A 97 -16.41 -7.49 3.06
C GLU A 97 -16.07 -8.26 4.33
N ASP A 98 -16.99 -9.11 4.78
CA ASP A 98 -16.71 -10.13 5.77
C ASP A 98 -16.34 -11.43 5.05
N ARG A 99 -15.05 -11.62 4.86
CA ARG A 99 -14.49 -12.70 4.03
C ARG A 99 -14.93 -14.09 4.46
N ALA A 100 -15.06 -14.30 5.76
CA ALA A 100 -15.46 -15.56 6.36
C ALA A 100 -16.92 -15.92 6.13
N ASN A 101 -17.77 -14.92 5.96
CA ASN A 101 -19.22 -15.10 5.85
C ASN A 101 -19.72 -14.79 4.43
N HIS A 102 -18.82 -14.52 3.48
CA HIS A 102 -19.12 -14.23 2.07
C HIS A 102 -20.22 -13.17 1.88
N ILE A 103 -20.14 -12.11 2.69
CA ILE A 103 -21.12 -11.02 2.70
C ILE A 103 -20.39 -9.69 2.62
N SER A 104 -20.87 -8.80 1.76
CA SER A 104 -20.35 -7.45 1.63
C SER A 104 -21.38 -6.41 2.03
N TYR A 105 -20.86 -5.25 2.40
CA TYR A 105 -21.63 -4.13 2.90
C TYR A 105 -21.24 -2.88 2.13
N LYS A 106 -22.14 -2.41 1.28
CA LYS A 106 -21.97 -1.13 0.59
C LYS A 106 -22.17 0.00 1.59
N LYS A 107 -21.18 0.88 1.74
CA LYS A 107 -21.31 2.08 2.57
C LYS A 107 -22.17 3.13 1.84
N ASN A 108 -23.15 3.69 2.54
CA ASN A 108 -23.97 4.78 2.00
C ASN A 108 -23.43 6.16 2.43
N TRP A 109 -24.01 7.22 1.84
CA TRP A 109 -23.61 8.61 2.06
C TRP A 109 -23.89 9.10 3.49
N LEU A 110 -24.93 8.55 4.15
CA LEU A 110 -25.23 8.80 5.58
C LEU A 110 -24.30 8.07 6.56
N GLY A 111 -23.40 7.22 6.04
CA GLY A 111 -22.48 6.42 6.87
C GLY A 111 -23.05 5.10 7.38
N GLY A 112 -24.27 4.72 6.96
CA GLY A 112 -24.82 3.39 7.16
C GLY A 112 -24.35 2.38 6.10
N TYR A 113 -24.86 1.16 6.20
CA TYR A 113 -24.45 0.04 5.35
C TYR A 113 -25.65 -0.68 4.76
N THR A 114 -25.52 -1.13 3.52
CA THR A 114 -26.48 -2.00 2.85
C THR A 114 -25.80 -3.32 2.51
N SER A 115 -26.35 -4.43 3.02
CA SER A 115 -25.86 -5.77 2.71
C SER A 115 -26.05 -6.09 1.23
N VAL A 116 -25.03 -6.70 0.62
CA VAL A 116 -25.02 -7.14 -0.77
C VAL A 116 -24.27 -8.47 -0.90
N ASN A 117 -24.71 -9.31 -1.83
CA ASN A 117 -23.96 -10.50 -2.24
C ASN A 117 -23.01 -10.10 -3.36
N PHE A 118 -21.88 -9.54 -2.98
CA PHE A 118 -20.84 -9.07 -3.88
C PHE A 118 -19.49 -9.34 -3.22
N THR A 119 -18.50 -9.79 -3.97
CA THR A 119 -17.17 -10.15 -3.48
C THR A 119 -16.17 -9.25 -4.17
N ALA A 120 -15.07 -8.89 -3.49
CA ALA A 120 -13.99 -8.17 -4.15
C ALA A 120 -13.50 -8.95 -5.38
N ASP A 121 -13.35 -8.26 -6.50
CA ASP A 121 -12.83 -8.86 -7.72
C ASP A 121 -11.32 -9.10 -7.58
N SER A 122 -10.88 -10.31 -7.93
CA SER A 122 -9.46 -10.68 -7.99
C SER A 122 -8.89 -10.57 -9.40
N ASP A 123 -9.71 -10.20 -10.39
CA ASP A 123 -9.24 -9.96 -11.74
C ASP A 123 -8.30 -8.75 -11.76
N TYR A 124 -7.24 -8.86 -12.55
CA TYR A 124 -6.27 -7.79 -12.74
C TYR A 124 -6.23 -7.41 -14.21
N SER A 125 -6.42 -6.13 -14.52
CA SER A 125 -6.36 -5.63 -15.88
C SER A 125 -5.29 -4.54 -16.00
N ALA A 126 -4.32 -4.76 -16.89
CA ALA A 126 -3.22 -3.83 -17.12
C ALA A 126 -2.66 -3.99 -18.54
N LEU A 127 -2.10 -2.91 -19.08
CA LEU A 127 -1.38 -2.90 -20.36
C LEU A 127 -2.16 -3.46 -21.56
N GLY A 128 -3.50 -3.34 -21.54
CA GLY A 128 -4.35 -3.89 -22.61
C GLY A 128 -4.61 -5.39 -22.50
N TYR A 129 -4.33 -6.00 -21.35
CA TYR A 129 -4.62 -7.40 -21.04
C TYR A 129 -5.51 -7.51 -19.81
N ASN A 130 -6.38 -8.52 -19.81
CA ASN A 130 -6.99 -9.08 -18.62
C ASN A 130 -6.19 -10.30 -18.17
N PHE A 131 -5.86 -10.35 -16.88
CA PHE A 131 -5.15 -11.45 -16.25
C PHE A 131 -6.13 -12.29 -15.44
N GLN A 132 -6.40 -13.50 -15.92
CA GLN A 132 -7.33 -14.42 -15.26
C GLN A 132 -6.58 -15.60 -14.67
N THR A 133 -7.02 -16.07 -13.51
CA THR A 133 -6.38 -17.17 -12.80
C THR A 133 -7.36 -18.33 -12.63
N ASP A 134 -6.92 -19.53 -12.96
CA ASP A 134 -7.54 -20.76 -12.49
C ASP A 134 -6.60 -21.42 -11.47
N SER A 135 -6.89 -21.20 -10.18
CA SER A 135 -6.09 -21.75 -9.09
C SER A 135 -6.28 -23.26 -8.91
N TYR A 136 -7.38 -23.83 -9.42
CA TYR A 136 -7.63 -25.27 -9.33
C TYR A 136 -6.71 -26.02 -10.31
N SER A 137 -6.66 -25.60 -11.57
CA SER A 137 -5.76 -26.18 -12.56
C SER A 137 -4.32 -25.66 -12.47
N GLY A 138 -4.10 -24.53 -11.79
CA GLY A 138 -2.78 -23.92 -11.64
C GLY A 138 -2.37 -23.16 -12.89
N SER A 139 -3.18 -22.22 -13.36
CA SER A 139 -2.86 -21.42 -14.54
C SER A 139 -3.20 -19.95 -14.38
N ILE A 140 -2.43 -19.11 -15.08
CA ILE A 140 -2.70 -17.69 -15.29
C ILE A 140 -2.71 -17.42 -16.79
N SER A 141 -3.71 -16.69 -17.27
CA SER A 141 -3.81 -16.28 -18.66
C SER A 141 -3.64 -14.77 -18.77
N ALA A 142 -2.98 -14.31 -19.85
CA ALA A 142 -2.98 -12.92 -20.28
C ALA A 142 -3.80 -12.82 -21.57
N CYS A 143 -5.02 -12.31 -21.46
CA CYS A 143 -5.97 -12.18 -22.56
C CYS A 143 -6.07 -10.73 -23.06
N PRO A 144 -5.80 -10.42 -24.34
CA PRO A 144 -5.89 -9.06 -24.87
C PRO A 144 -7.32 -8.47 -24.77
N LEU A 145 -7.42 -7.17 -24.49
CA LEU A 145 -8.68 -6.42 -24.30
C LEU A 145 -9.35 -5.90 -25.59
N PRO A 146 -9.04 -6.50 -26.76
CA PRO A 146 -10.12 -6.96 -27.64
C PRO A 146 -10.12 -8.50 -27.67
N ASN A 147 -11.25 -9.12 -27.28
CA ASN A 147 -11.43 -10.56 -27.03
C ASN A 147 -11.20 -11.50 -28.24
N ASP A 148 -10.73 -10.98 -29.39
CA ASP A 148 -10.52 -11.73 -30.63
C ASP A 148 -9.09 -12.28 -30.78
N ARG A 149 -8.23 -12.09 -29.78
CA ARG A 149 -6.84 -12.57 -29.80
C ARG A 149 -6.60 -13.68 -28.78
N GLU A 150 -5.73 -14.62 -29.15
CA GLU A 150 -5.37 -15.76 -28.32
C GLU A 150 -4.75 -15.32 -26.98
N CYS A 151 -5.25 -15.88 -25.87
CA CYS A 151 -4.70 -15.67 -24.55
C CYS A 151 -3.38 -16.42 -24.39
N LYS A 152 -2.38 -15.77 -23.78
CA LYS A 152 -1.13 -16.42 -23.41
C LYS A 152 -1.28 -17.07 -22.04
N ILE A 153 -1.30 -18.39 -22.00
CA ILE A 153 -1.49 -19.17 -20.77
C ILE A 153 -0.13 -19.60 -20.21
N PHE A 154 0.02 -19.51 -18.90
CA PHE A 154 1.19 -19.98 -18.16
C PHE A 154 0.75 -20.85 -17.00
N SER A 155 1.45 -21.96 -16.78
CA SER A 155 1.12 -22.92 -15.71
C SER A 155 2.02 -22.72 -14.49
N PHE A 156 1.41 -22.86 -13.33
CA PHE A 156 2.04 -22.91 -12.03
C PHE A 156 1.42 -24.06 -11.21
N GLN A 157 1.87 -24.25 -9.97
CA GLN A 157 1.41 -25.36 -9.14
C GLN A 157 -0.12 -25.36 -8.90
N PRO A 158 -0.85 -26.43 -9.25
CA PRO A 158 -2.26 -26.57 -8.91
C PRO A 158 -2.52 -26.39 -7.42
N GLY A 159 -3.60 -25.69 -7.07
CA GLY A 159 -3.94 -25.32 -5.70
C GLY A 159 -3.17 -24.11 -5.14
N THR A 160 -2.27 -23.51 -5.93
CA THR A 160 -1.67 -22.21 -5.62
C THR A 160 -2.42 -21.09 -6.32
N PHE A 161 -2.18 -19.86 -5.91
CA PHE A 161 -2.89 -18.69 -6.43
C PHE A 161 -2.03 -17.42 -6.33
N PRO A 162 -2.15 -16.48 -7.27
CA PRO A 162 -1.56 -15.14 -7.15
C PRO A 162 -2.01 -14.41 -5.89
N TYR A 163 -1.07 -13.96 -5.07
CA TYR A 163 -1.37 -13.07 -3.94
C TYR A 163 -1.25 -11.59 -4.31
N VAL A 164 -0.41 -11.27 -5.30
CA VAL A 164 -0.11 -9.90 -5.66
C VAL A 164 0.08 -9.76 -7.16
N TYR A 165 -0.36 -8.60 -7.66
CA TYR A 165 -0.01 -8.11 -8.98
C TYR A 165 0.70 -6.76 -8.85
N ALA A 166 1.63 -6.47 -9.75
CA ALA A 166 2.28 -5.18 -9.88
C ALA A 166 2.54 -4.92 -11.37
N LYS A 167 2.47 -3.65 -11.80
CA LYS A 167 2.83 -3.26 -13.17
C LYS A 167 3.90 -2.19 -13.14
N ASN A 168 4.87 -2.26 -14.05
CA ASN A 168 5.83 -1.20 -14.27
C ASN A 168 6.50 -1.34 -15.64
N GLU A 169 6.85 -0.24 -16.29
CA GLU A 169 7.63 -0.20 -17.55
C GLU A 169 7.22 -1.25 -18.59
N GLY A 170 5.91 -1.35 -18.86
CA GLY A 170 5.37 -2.28 -19.86
C GLY A 170 5.34 -3.76 -19.45
N ALA A 171 5.61 -4.07 -18.18
CA ALA A 171 5.54 -5.42 -17.63
C ALA A 171 4.50 -5.55 -16.51
N VAL A 172 3.97 -6.77 -16.35
CA VAL A 172 3.12 -7.18 -15.22
C VAL A 172 3.82 -8.31 -14.49
N LEU A 173 3.99 -8.12 -13.18
CA LEU A 173 4.50 -9.12 -12.26
C LEU A 173 3.33 -9.68 -11.44
N SER A 174 3.26 -11.00 -11.34
CA SER A 174 2.37 -11.71 -10.43
C SER A 174 3.20 -12.67 -9.56
N ILE A 175 2.88 -12.78 -8.26
CA ILE A 175 3.59 -13.71 -7.37
C ILE A 175 2.57 -14.57 -6.61
N THR A 176 2.74 -15.89 -6.68
CA THR A 176 1.83 -16.83 -6.02
C THR A 176 2.09 -16.93 -4.52
N ASN A 177 1.16 -17.57 -3.80
CA ASN A 177 1.34 -17.99 -2.41
C ASN A 177 2.51 -18.97 -2.19
N TYR A 178 3.13 -19.52 -3.24
CA TYR A 178 4.36 -20.31 -3.11
C TYR A 178 5.62 -19.47 -3.27
N GLY A 179 5.50 -18.19 -3.62
CA GLY A 179 6.61 -17.34 -4.02
C GLY A 179 7.08 -17.61 -5.46
N ASP A 180 6.21 -18.17 -6.31
CA ASP A 180 6.47 -18.32 -7.75
C ASP A 180 6.22 -16.98 -8.43
N ALA A 181 7.29 -16.31 -8.86
CA ALA A 181 7.24 -14.98 -9.46
C ALA A 181 7.15 -15.09 -10.99
N LEU A 182 6.07 -14.57 -11.56
CA LEU A 182 5.69 -14.69 -12.96
C LEU A 182 5.67 -13.29 -13.58
N LEU A 183 6.56 -13.04 -14.53
CA LEU A 183 6.66 -11.80 -15.28
C LEU A 183 6.01 -11.97 -16.65
N PHE A 184 5.06 -11.11 -16.97
CA PHE A 184 4.53 -10.95 -18.32
C PHE A 184 5.07 -9.67 -18.94
N LYS A 185 5.77 -9.79 -20.07
CA LYS A 185 6.36 -8.65 -20.79
C LYS A 185 6.42 -8.96 -22.27
N ASP A 186 6.13 -7.96 -23.11
CA ASP A 186 6.19 -8.07 -24.58
C ASP A 186 5.37 -9.25 -25.15
N GLY A 187 4.26 -9.58 -24.49
CA GLY A 187 3.37 -10.67 -24.91
C GLY A 187 3.81 -12.06 -24.48
N GLU A 188 4.87 -12.21 -23.67
CA GLU A 188 5.39 -13.49 -23.24
C GLU A 188 5.51 -13.58 -21.72
N TRP A 189 5.39 -14.81 -21.21
CA TRP A 189 5.57 -15.13 -19.80
C TRP A 189 6.98 -15.61 -19.51
N CYS A 190 7.48 -15.25 -18.34
CA CYS A 190 8.72 -15.74 -17.76
C CYS A 190 8.49 -16.07 -16.28
N ARG A 191 8.94 -17.26 -15.86
CA ARG A 191 9.10 -17.57 -14.44
C ARG A 191 10.47 -17.05 -13.98
N MET A 192 10.45 -16.07 -13.10
CA MET A 192 11.66 -15.45 -12.57
C MET A 192 12.39 -16.42 -11.63
N SER A 193 13.72 -16.48 -11.72
CA SER A 193 14.54 -17.11 -10.70
C SER A 193 14.89 -16.11 -9.61
N MET A 194 15.17 -16.59 -8.41
CA MET A 194 15.58 -15.78 -7.28
C MET A 194 17.04 -16.08 -6.89
N HIS A 195 17.89 -15.07 -6.94
CA HIS A 195 19.28 -15.13 -6.50
C HIS A 195 19.61 -13.94 -5.60
N ASN A 196 20.12 -14.19 -4.39
CA ASN A 196 20.45 -13.13 -3.41
C ASN A 196 19.29 -12.15 -3.17
N ASP A 197 18.08 -12.67 -2.94
CA ASP A 197 16.84 -11.90 -2.80
C ASP A 197 16.44 -11.06 -4.02
N VAL A 198 17.07 -11.23 -5.19
CA VAL A 198 16.67 -10.55 -6.43
C VAL A 198 15.98 -11.55 -7.34
N TYR A 199 14.76 -11.24 -7.76
CA TYR A 199 14.05 -11.99 -8.79
C TYR A 199 14.34 -11.37 -10.15
N SER A 200 14.67 -12.21 -11.15
CA SER A 200 14.87 -11.76 -12.52
C SER A 200 14.57 -12.85 -13.55
N CYS A 201 14.38 -12.44 -14.81
CA CYS A 201 14.32 -13.33 -15.97
C CYS A 201 15.68 -13.53 -16.66
N ALA A 202 16.79 -13.07 -16.07
CA ALA A 202 18.11 -13.24 -16.67
C ALA A 202 18.53 -14.70 -16.77
N ASN A 203 18.14 -15.51 -15.78
CA ASN A 203 18.32 -16.97 -15.77
C ASN A 203 16.99 -17.60 -15.33
N PRO A 204 15.98 -17.70 -16.20
CA PRO A 204 14.61 -18.04 -15.80
C PRO A 204 14.53 -19.44 -15.20
N GLU A 205 13.63 -19.61 -14.25
CA GLU A 205 13.34 -20.92 -13.66
C GLU A 205 12.47 -21.73 -14.65
N LEU A 206 13.04 -22.76 -15.25
CA LEU A 206 12.36 -23.55 -16.28
C LEU A 206 11.34 -24.52 -15.70
N THR A 207 11.51 -24.89 -14.43
CA THR A 207 10.65 -25.87 -13.78
C THR A 207 9.57 -25.20 -12.96
N GLN A 208 8.41 -25.85 -12.88
CA GLN A 208 7.35 -25.39 -12.00
C GLN A 208 7.77 -25.58 -10.54
N LEU A 209 7.53 -24.56 -9.73
CA LEU A 209 7.77 -24.62 -8.30
C LEU A 209 6.74 -25.53 -7.62
N THR A 210 7.16 -26.71 -7.16
CA THR A 210 6.27 -27.72 -6.54
C THR A 210 6.16 -27.60 -5.01
N LYS A 211 7.00 -26.76 -4.38
CA LYS A 211 7.02 -26.51 -2.93
C LYS A 211 7.15 -25.01 -2.63
N PRO A 212 6.53 -24.49 -1.56
CA PRO A 212 6.67 -23.07 -1.21
C PRO A 212 8.11 -22.67 -0.93
N ARG A 213 8.53 -21.47 -1.36
CA ARG A 213 9.83 -20.86 -1.03
C ARG A 213 9.91 -20.27 0.39
N ALA A 214 8.83 -20.41 1.18
CA ALA A 214 8.66 -19.73 2.47
C ALA A 214 8.91 -18.20 2.36
N ILE A 215 8.48 -17.62 1.24
CA ILE A 215 8.45 -16.19 0.94
C ILE A 215 7.14 -15.92 0.20
N GLN A 216 6.43 -14.86 0.59
CA GLN A 216 5.14 -14.47 0.02
C GLN A 216 5.08 -12.95 -0.09
N PHE A 217 4.31 -12.45 -1.05
CA PHE A 217 4.10 -11.02 -1.25
C PHE A 217 2.59 -10.72 -1.23
N TYR A 218 2.19 -9.73 -0.46
CA TYR A 218 0.78 -9.53 -0.08
C TYR A 218 0.16 -8.24 -0.58
N SER A 219 0.98 -7.26 -0.96
CA SER A 219 0.49 -5.97 -1.42
C SER A 219 1.47 -5.36 -2.41
N SER A 220 0.96 -4.48 -3.27
CA SER A 220 1.77 -3.64 -4.14
C SER A 220 1.22 -2.22 -4.20
N ILE A 221 2.06 -1.23 -4.51
CA ILE A 221 1.65 0.16 -4.72
C ILE A 221 2.61 0.87 -5.66
N THR A 222 2.07 1.70 -6.55
CA THR A 222 2.86 2.74 -7.23
C THR A 222 2.93 3.97 -6.35
N TYR A 223 4.10 4.32 -5.84
CA TYR A 223 4.33 5.46 -4.95
C TYR A 223 5.54 6.27 -5.40
N GLN A 224 5.32 7.56 -5.73
CA GLN A 224 6.37 8.49 -6.17
C GLN A 224 7.32 7.93 -7.25
N GLY A 225 6.75 7.24 -8.24
CA GLY A 225 7.49 6.64 -9.35
C GLY A 225 8.15 5.29 -9.04
N LYS A 226 8.01 4.76 -7.82
CA LYS A 226 8.45 3.42 -7.44
C LYS A 226 7.26 2.46 -7.38
N VAL A 227 7.46 1.23 -7.82
CA VAL A 227 6.47 0.16 -7.61
C VAL A 227 6.96 -0.74 -6.50
N LEU A 228 6.30 -0.63 -5.34
CA LEU A 228 6.69 -1.33 -4.12
C LEU A 228 5.83 -2.58 -3.93
N LEU A 229 6.41 -3.65 -3.40
CA LEU A 229 5.71 -4.87 -2.99
C LEU A 229 6.05 -5.20 -1.53
N GLY A 230 5.06 -5.67 -0.76
CA GLY A 230 5.22 -6.01 0.65
C GLY A 230 5.43 -7.51 0.86
N GLU A 231 6.53 -7.89 1.51
CA GLU A 231 6.99 -9.27 1.70
C GLU A 231 6.69 -9.84 3.10
N TRP A 232 6.60 -11.17 3.15
CA TRP A 232 6.77 -12.04 4.31
C TRP A 232 7.88 -13.07 4.01
N PRO A 233 8.74 -13.45 4.99
CA PRO A 233 8.62 -13.26 6.44
C PRO A 233 9.43 -12.13 7.07
N THR A 234 10.12 -11.32 6.26
CA THR A 234 11.00 -10.27 6.80
C THR A 234 10.26 -8.96 7.02
N GLY A 235 9.12 -8.75 6.36
CA GLY A 235 8.41 -7.48 6.35
C GLY A 235 9.08 -6.44 5.45
N ARG A 236 10.09 -6.83 4.67
CA ARG A 236 10.77 -5.90 3.75
C ARG A 236 9.80 -5.43 2.68
N LEU A 237 10.04 -4.21 2.22
CA LEU A 237 9.50 -3.77 0.94
C LEU A 237 10.49 -4.16 -0.16
N TYR A 238 9.95 -4.60 -1.28
CA TYR A 238 10.69 -4.81 -2.52
C TYR A 238 10.28 -3.76 -3.54
N GLU A 239 11.15 -3.48 -4.49
CA GLU A 239 10.92 -2.56 -5.60
C GLU A 239 10.97 -3.34 -6.91
N PHE A 240 9.93 -3.17 -7.73
CA PHE A 240 9.82 -3.73 -9.06
C PHE A 240 10.07 -2.65 -10.11
N ASP A 241 11.13 -2.80 -10.90
CA ASP A 241 11.52 -1.81 -11.92
C ASP A 241 11.01 -2.13 -13.35
N GLY A 242 10.15 -3.15 -13.47
CA GLY A 242 9.67 -3.65 -14.77
C GLY A 242 10.54 -4.76 -15.36
N THR A 243 11.65 -5.10 -14.70
CA THR A 243 12.55 -6.20 -15.10
C THR A 243 12.96 -7.07 -13.92
N GLU A 244 13.29 -6.45 -12.79
CA GLU A 244 13.72 -7.10 -11.55
C GLU A 244 12.82 -6.72 -10.39
N LEU A 245 12.70 -7.65 -9.43
CA LEU A 245 12.14 -7.38 -8.11
C LEU A 245 13.26 -7.57 -7.08
N LYS A 246 13.57 -6.52 -6.31
CA LYS A 246 14.70 -6.51 -5.35
C LYS A 246 14.36 -5.80 -4.04
N PRO A 247 15.06 -6.05 -2.93
CA PRO A 247 14.82 -5.34 -1.68
C PRO A 247 14.91 -3.82 -1.87
N SER A 248 13.92 -3.09 -1.35
CA SER A 248 13.83 -1.64 -1.47
C SER A 248 14.43 -0.93 -0.26
N SER A 249 15.10 0.19 -0.52
CA SER A 249 15.52 1.14 0.52
C SER A 249 14.34 1.85 1.20
N MET A 250 13.13 1.72 0.65
CA MET A 250 11.91 2.24 1.26
C MET A 250 11.41 1.39 2.44
N THR A 251 12.04 0.28 2.79
CA THR A 251 11.65 -0.49 3.98
C THR A 251 11.75 0.38 5.25
N PRO A 252 10.74 0.41 6.14
CA PRO A 252 10.84 1.12 7.42
C PRO A 252 12.09 0.69 8.22
N PRO A 253 12.91 1.61 8.74
CA PRO A 253 14.21 1.28 9.34
C PRO A 253 14.14 0.21 10.44
N LYS A 254 13.17 0.31 11.35
CA LYS A 254 13.00 -0.69 12.41
C LYS A 254 12.63 -2.09 11.90
N ILE A 255 11.99 -2.18 10.74
CA ILE A 255 11.70 -3.47 10.08
C ILE A 255 12.95 -3.97 9.36
N ALA A 256 13.68 -3.08 8.68
CA ALA A 256 14.94 -3.42 8.01
C ALA A 256 15.99 -3.99 8.99
N GLU A 257 16.10 -3.42 10.19
CA GLU A 257 16.98 -3.90 11.26
C GLU A 257 16.67 -5.35 11.70
N LEU A 258 15.40 -5.77 11.59
CA LEU A 258 14.93 -7.09 12.00
C LEU A 258 14.86 -8.09 10.83
N ALA A 259 15.06 -7.65 9.59
CA ALA A 259 14.80 -8.45 8.39
C ALA A 259 15.57 -9.79 8.38
N ASN A 260 16.84 -9.77 8.80
CA ASN A 260 17.69 -10.97 8.83
C ASN A 260 17.21 -12.03 9.85
N GLN A 261 16.38 -11.64 10.82
CA GLN A 261 15.84 -12.55 11.83
C GLN A 261 14.65 -13.35 11.30
N ARG A 262 14.04 -12.95 10.17
CA ARG A 262 12.89 -13.63 9.54
C ARG A 262 11.78 -14.01 10.53
N LEU A 263 11.45 -13.09 11.46
CA LEU A 263 10.53 -13.36 12.57
C LEU A 263 9.10 -13.71 12.10
N GLY A 264 8.76 -13.42 10.84
CA GLY A 264 7.43 -13.62 10.29
C GLY A 264 6.64 -12.32 10.14
N TYR A 265 7.30 -11.16 10.02
CA TYR A 265 6.59 -9.92 9.67
C TYR A 265 6.00 -10.02 8.26
N GLU A 266 4.74 -9.60 8.08
CA GLU A 266 4.11 -9.47 6.76
C GLU A 266 3.87 -7.99 6.48
N ALA A 267 4.48 -7.43 5.44
CA ALA A 267 4.08 -6.12 4.90
C ALA A 267 2.81 -6.31 4.06
N GLN A 268 1.68 -6.37 4.74
CA GLN A 268 0.46 -6.93 4.20
C GLN A 268 -0.37 -5.93 3.41
N THR A 269 -0.31 -4.65 3.78
CA THR A 269 -1.11 -3.61 3.14
C THR A 269 -0.34 -2.33 2.90
N MET A 270 -0.66 -1.64 1.80
CA MET A 270 -0.05 -0.36 1.46
C MET A 270 -1.05 0.63 0.89
N ALA A 271 -0.94 1.92 1.23
CA ALA A 271 -1.77 2.96 0.66
C ALA A 271 -1.04 4.31 0.64
N GLU A 272 -1.32 5.12 -0.37
CA GLU A 272 -1.00 6.55 -0.34
C GLU A 272 -2.19 7.33 0.21
N TYR A 273 -1.94 8.23 1.16
CA TYR A 273 -2.96 9.17 1.63
C TYR A 273 -2.34 10.49 2.12
N CYS A 274 -2.72 11.58 1.46
CA CYS A 274 -2.16 12.92 1.59
C CYS A 274 -0.66 12.98 1.28
N GLY A 275 -0.23 12.30 0.22
CA GLY A 275 1.16 12.22 -0.22
C GLY A 275 2.03 11.25 0.58
N ASP A 276 1.60 10.83 1.78
CA ASP A 276 2.32 9.89 2.62
C ASP A 276 2.02 8.44 2.25
N LEU A 277 3.04 7.58 2.33
CA LEU A 277 2.91 6.13 2.19
C LEU A 277 2.64 5.50 3.55
N PHE A 278 1.61 4.68 3.63
CA PHE A 278 1.27 3.86 4.79
C PHE A 278 1.53 2.39 4.49
N VAL A 279 2.13 1.67 5.44
CA VAL A 279 2.40 0.22 5.34
C VAL A 279 1.91 -0.47 6.59
N GLY A 280 0.98 -1.42 6.44
CA GLY A 280 0.42 -2.22 7.52
C GLY A 280 1.15 -3.55 7.68
N TYR A 281 1.41 -3.91 8.94
CA TYR A 281 2.23 -5.05 9.33
C TYR A 281 1.48 -6.05 10.22
N TRP A 282 1.53 -7.33 9.83
CA TRP A 282 1.27 -8.46 10.71
C TRP A 282 2.56 -8.82 11.48
N PRO A 283 2.51 -9.31 12.75
CA PRO A 283 1.35 -9.83 13.49
C PRO A 283 0.68 -8.89 14.49
N LYS A 284 1.04 -7.61 14.52
CA LYS A 284 0.60 -6.69 15.58
C LYS A 284 -0.42 -5.64 15.14
N GLY A 285 -0.80 -5.63 13.86
CA GLY A 285 -1.68 -4.61 13.27
C GLY A 285 -1.07 -3.21 13.37
N GLU A 286 0.26 -3.14 13.24
CA GLU A 286 1.04 -1.91 13.27
C GLU A 286 1.05 -1.27 11.90
N VAL A 287 1.00 0.06 11.85
CA VAL A 287 1.15 0.82 10.61
C VAL A 287 2.33 1.77 10.75
N TRP A 288 3.19 1.74 9.74
CA TRP A 288 4.27 2.69 9.55
C TRP A 288 3.88 3.69 8.48
N ARG A 289 4.21 4.97 8.68
CA ARG A 289 3.97 6.05 7.74
C ARG A 289 5.29 6.66 7.30
N TYR A 290 5.54 6.71 6.00
CA TYR A 290 6.58 7.53 5.43
C TYR A 290 6.01 8.94 5.20
N ASP A 291 6.54 9.87 5.98
CA ASP A 291 6.23 11.29 5.87
C ASP A 291 6.96 11.83 4.64
N HIS A 292 6.22 12.13 3.58
CA HIS A 292 6.83 12.40 2.28
C HIS A 292 7.53 13.77 2.22
N THR A 293 7.00 14.75 2.96
CA THR A 293 7.57 16.08 3.08
C THR A 293 8.87 16.03 3.89
N ALA A 294 8.84 15.37 5.05
CA ALA A 294 10.01 15.24 5.92
C ALA A 294 10.98 14.12 5.50
N ARG A 295 10.58 13.25 4.57
CA ARG A 295 11.31 12.08 4.07
C ARG A 295 11.77 11.13 5.17
N VAL A 296 10.90 10.87 6.13
CA VAL A 296 11.20 10.01 7.28
C VAL A 296 10.07 9.04 7.59
N TRP A 297 10.44 7.83 7.97
CA TRP A 297 9.51 6.86 8.53
C TRP A 297 9.15 7.21 9.97
N LYS A 298 7.86 7.14 10.29
CA LYS A 298 7.32 7.29 11.63
C LYS A 298 6.39 6.12 11.92
N PHE A 299 6.46 5.59 13.13
CA PHE A 299 5.41 4.69 13.61
C PHE A 299 4.10 5.50 13.65
N PHE A 300 3.08 5.03 12.93
CA PHE A 300 1.82 5.77 12.81
C PHE A 300 0.86 5.39 13.93
N ASN A 301 0.52 4.10 14.01
CA ASN A 301 -0.39 3.58 15.02
C ASN A 301 -0.34 2.05 15.09
N ARG A 302 -0.78 1.49 16.22
CA ARG A 302 -1.25 0.10 16.29
C ARG A 302 -2.78 0.13 16.33
N PHE A 303 -3.44 -0.53 15.37
CA PHE A 303 -4.91 -0.54 15.29
C PHE A 303 -5.56 -1.58 16.22
N PHE A 304 -4.73 -2.24 17.00
CA PHE A 304 -5.10 -3.09 18.11
C PHE A 304 -4.47 -2.56 19.38
N SER A 305 -5.14 -2.83 20.48
CA SER A 305 -4.74 -2.36 21.78
C SER A 305 -3.67 -3.31 22.35
N ASN A 306 -2.60 -2.78 22.94
CA ASN A 306 -1.46 -3.57 23.42
C ASN A 306 -1.88 -4.72 24.36
N VAL A 307 -1.19 -5.85 24.22
CA VAL A 307 -1.35 -7.03 25.09
C VAL A 307 -0.14 -7.10 26.02
N LYS A 308 -0.37 -7.14 27.33
CA LYS A 308 0.71 -7.13 28.34
C LYS A 308 1.46 -8.46 28.28
N GLY A 309 2.79 -8.40 28.15
CA GLY A 309 3.63 -9.60 28.09
C GLY A 309 3.44 -10.41 26.81
N GLU A 310 2.92 -9.79 25.74
CA GLU A 310 2.65 -10.49 24.48
C GLU A 310 3.90 -11.12 23.85
N THR A 311 3.70 -12.30 23.27
CA THR A 311 4.63 -12.93 22.34
C THR A 311 4.70 -12.16 21.02
N PHE A 312 5.53 -12.62 20.08
CA PHE A 312 5.63 -12.01 18.75
C PHE A 312 4.26 -11.93 18.06
N ILE A 313 3.52 -13.03 18.03
CA ILE A 313 2.14 -13.09 17.56
C ILE A 313 1.20 -13.00 18.77
N PRO A 314 0.39 -11.95 18.94
CA PRO A 314 -0.48 -11.81 20.10
C PRO A 314 -1.34 -13.05 20.35
N TYR A 315 -1.36 -13.50 21.62
CA TYR A 315 -2.10 -14.67 22.09
C TYR A 315 -1.64 -16.03 21.50
N SER A 316 -0.43 -16.14 20.96
CA SER A 316 0.06 -17.41 20.39
C SER A 316 0.41 -18.48 21.42
N ASP A 317 0.66 -18.07 22.67
CA ASP A 317 1.02 -18.90 23.82
C ASP A 317 -0.18 -19.30 24.68
N ARG A 318 -1.40 -19.02 24.21
CA ARG A 318 -2.64 -19.41 24.86
C ARG A 318 -2.77 -20.94 24.95
N GLU A 319 -3.66 -21.40 25.85
CA GLU A 319 -4.03 -22.82 25.95
C GLU A 319 -4.59 -23.36 24.64
N VAL A 320 -4.38 -24.64 24.37
CA VAL A 320 -4.83 -25.30 23.14
C VAL A 320 -6.36 -25.26 23.06
N ASP A 321 -6.86 -24.49 22.11
CA ASP A 321 -8.29 -24.22 21.88
C ASP A 321 -8.78 -24.77 20.53
N GLY A 322 -7.96 -25.58 19.86
CA GLY A 322 -8.23 -26.11 18.52
C GLY A 322 -7.99 -25.11 17.38
N LEU A 323 -7.63 -23.86 17.69
CA LEU A 323 -7.26 -22.85 16.70
C LEU A 323 -5.74 -22.82 16.50
N ASP A 324 -5.28 -22.51 15.29
CA ASP A 324 -3.86 -22.35 14.98
C ASP A 324 -3.22 -21.28 15.88
N SER A 325 -1.98 -21.49 16.35
CA SER A 325 -1.28 -20.52 17.23
C SER A 325 -1.27 -19.09 16.66
N SER A 326 -1.26 -18.94 15.33
CA SER A 326 -1.29 -17.67 14.60
C SER A 326 -2.68 -17.06 14.41
N PHE A 327 -3.75 -17.75 14.83
CA PHE A 327 -5.14 -17.37 14.56
C PHE A 327 -5.43 -15.94 15.00
N PHE A 328 -5.05 -15.55 16.22
CA PHE A 328 -5.23 -14.20 16.79
C PHE A 328 -4.13 -13.21 16.41
N GLY A 329 -3.26 -13.54 15.45
CA GLY A 329 -2.35 -12.57 14.86
C GLY A 329 -3.14 -11.41 14.26
N GLN A 330 -2.72 -10.19 14.58
CA GLN A 330 -3.47 -8.96 14.33
C GLN A 330 -3.07 -8.36 12.97
N ARG A 331 -4.05 -8.19 12.08
CA ARG A 331 -3.86 -7.68 10.71
C ARG A 331 -4.52 -6.32 10.53
N VAL A 332 -3.82 -5.45 9.81
CA VAL A 332 -4.48 -4.40 9.03
C VAL A 332 -4.67 -4.96 7.63
N THR A 333 -5.90 -5.35 7.31
CA THR A 333 -6.24 -6.14 6.13
C THR A 333 -6.51 -5.34 4.88
N ALA A 334 -6.97 -4.10 5.04
CA ALA A 334 -7.12 -3.17 3.95
C ALA A 334 -6.89 -1.74 4.44
N MET A 335 -6.27 -0.94 3.57
CA MET A 335 -6.13 0.49 3.69
C MET A 335 -6.61 1.10 2.37
N VAL A 336 -7.76 1.77 2.39
CA VAL A 336 -8.46 2.24 1.19
C VAL A 336 -8.73 3.73 1.28
N PRO A 337 -8.04 4.58 0.49
CA PRO A 337 -8.33 5.99 0.42
C PRO A 337 -9.68 6.18 -0.31
N PHE A 338 -10.65 6.82 0.32
CA PHE A 338 -11.98 7.05 -0.26
C PHE A 338 -12.57 8.34 0.30
N GLU A 339 -13.00 9.23 -0.61
CA GLU A 339 -13.40 10.60 -0.27
C GLU A 339 -12.33 11.25 0.64
N GLY A 340 -12.74 11.97 1.68
CA GLY A 340 -11.85 12.65 2.61
C GLY A 340 -11.18 11.77 3.66
N ALA A 341 -11.07 10.45 3.49
CA ALA A 341 -10.49 9.56 4.50
C ALA A 341 -9.68 8.39 3.92
N LEU A 342 -8.73 7.90 4.69
CA LEU A 342 -8.17 6.55 4.55
C LEU A 342 -8.92 5.61 5.49
N TYR A 343 -9.63 4.64 4.91
CA TYR A 343 -10.34 3.60 5.65
C TYR A 343 -9.40 2.45 5.95
N VAL A 344 -9.30 2.09 7.23
CA VAL A 344 -8.45 0.99 7.71
C VAL A 344 -9.35 -0.07 8.31
N THR A 345 -9.23 -1.31 7.85
CA THR A 345 -9.92 -2.47 8.43
C THR A 345 -8.94 -3.40 9.11
N THR A 346 -9.42 -4.07 10.16
CA THR A 346 -8.63 -5.03 10.91
C THR A 346 -9.24 -6.43 10.85
N SER A 347 -8.40 -7.45 10.94
CA SER A 347 -8.84 -8.84 11.09
C SER A 347 -7.80 -9.69 11.82
N ASN A 348 -8.13 -10.95 12.00
CA ASN A 348 -7.21 -12.00 12.40
C ASN A 348 -6.53 -12.63 11.16
N LEU A 349 -5.57 -13.55 11.33
CA LEU A 349 -4.86 -14.17 10.19
C LEU A 349 -5.76 -15.03 9.29
N ARG A 350 -6.77 -15.66 9.90
CA ARG A 350 -7.56 -16.70 9.29
C ARG A 350 -9.01 -16.26 9.09
N THR A 351 -9.80 -17.18 8.57
CA THR A 351 -11.24 -17.06 8.43
C THR A 351 -11.91 -17.23 9.80
N TRP A 352 -12.19 -16.13 10.51
CA TRP A 352 -12.96 -16.17 11.76
C TRP A 352 -14.46 -16.22 11.47
N THR A 353 -15.03 -17.41 11.66
CA THR A 353 -16.44 -17.73 11.42
C THR A 353 -17.25 -17.77 12.71
N SER A 354 -18.55 -18.06 12.62
CA SER A 354 -19.40 -18.24 13.80
C SER A 354 -19.11 -19.51 14.61
N SER A 355 -18.37 -20.49 14.07
CA SER A 355 -17.96 -21.67 14.84
C SER A 355 -16.71 -21.42 15.70
N ASP A 356 -15.99 -20.34 15.44
CA ASP A 356 -14.76 -20.02 16.16
C ASP A 356 -15.05 -19.12 17.36
N SER A 357 -14.53 -19.50 18.53
CA SER A 357 -14.71 -18.75 19.77
C SER A 357 -13.37 -18.25 20.28
N ALA A 358 -13.33 -17.00 20.74
CA ALA A 358 -12.18 -16.50 21.48
C ALA A 358 -12.16 -17.11 22.89
N PRO A 359 -11.00 -17.52 23.43
CA PRO A 359 -10.88 -17.93 24.82
C PRO A 359 -11.34 -16.82 25.77
N GLU A 360 -11.86 -17.20 26.94
CA GLU A 360 -12.35 -16.26 27.95
C GLU A 360 -11.23 -15.32 28.48
N THR A 361 -9.97 -15.73 28.34
CA THR A 361 -8.79 -14.93 28.68
C THR A 361 -8.62 -13.68 27.80
N ILE A 362 -9.26 -13.65 26.62
CA ILE A 362 -9.28 -12.49 25.74
C ILE A 362 -10.53 -11.67 26.04
N ALA A 363 -10.35 -10.49 26.65
CA ALA A 363 -11.46 -9.61 27.00
C ALA A 363 -12.34 -9.28 25.77
N PRO A 364 -13.68 -9.24 25.91
CA PRO A 364 -14.59 -8.96 24.80
C PRO A 364 -14.30 -7.66 24.03
N SER A 365 -13.76 -6.64 24.72
CA SER A 365 -13.34 -5.38 24.11
C SER A 365 -12.17 -5.56 23.13
N LYS A 366 -11.22 -6.46 23.42
CA LYS A 366 -10.11 -6.84 22.52
C LYS A 366 -10.61 -7.70 21.37
N VAL A 367 -11.52 -8.63 21.65
CA VAL A 367 -12.19 -9.41 20.60
C VAL A 367 -12.90 -8.46 19.63
N ALA A 368 -13.53 -7.37 20.10
CA ALA A 368 -14.15 -6.33 19.27
C ALA A 368 -13.18 -5.46 18.43
N GLU A 369 -11.88 -5.72 18.48
CA GLU A 369 -10.88 -5.10 17.61
C GLU A 369 -10.67 -5.89 16.31
N TYR A 370 -11.00 -7.17 16.28
CA TYR A 370 -11.06 -7.95 15.04
C TYR A 370 -12.35 -7.60 14.27
N GLY A 371 -12.17 -7.07 13.06
CA GLY A 371 -13.25 -6.46 12.26
C GLY A 371 -13.55 -5.01 12.64
N ALA A 372 -12.64 -4.30 13.32
CA ALA A 372 -12.80 -2.87 13.51
C ALA A 372 -12.58 -2.11 12.20
N ILE A 373 -13.27 -0.98 12.06
CA ILE A 373 -13.09 -0.04 10.96
C ILE A 373 -12.69 1.31 11.53
N TYR A 374 -11.64 1.90 10.96
CA TYR A 374 -11.15 3.22 11.34
C TYR A 374 -11.16 4.16 10.14
N LYS A 375 -11.53 5.42 10.39
CA LYS A 375 -11.31 6.53 9.47
C LYS A 375 -10.09 7.29 9.92
N VAL A 376 -9.09 7.35 9.05
CA VAL A 376 -7.95 8.25 9.19
C VAL A 376 -8.22 9.47 8.31
N THR A 377 -8.18 10.68 8.86
CA THR A 377 -8.44 11.91 8.11
C THR A 377 -7.33 12.94 8.31
N LYS A 378 -7.04 13.70 7.27
CA LYS A 378 -6.22 14.92 7.34
C LYS A 378 -6.89 15.99 6.47
N PRO A 379 -7.04 17.24 6.98
CA PRO A 379 -7.61 18.33 6.19
C PRO A 379 -6.90 18.52 4.85
N GLY A 380 -7.66 18.90 3.82
CA GLY A 380 -7.13 19.16 2.49
C GLY A 380 -6.85 17.89 1.67
N CYS A 381 -7.40 16.72 2.03
CA CYS A 381 -7.22 15.48 1.26
C CYS A 381 -8.55 14.89 0.82
N THR A 382 -8.62 14.37 -0.40
CA THR A 382 -9.80 13.68 -0.93
C THR A 382 -9.42 12.66 -2.00
N THR A 383 -10.21 11.61 -2.15
CA THR A 383 -10.02 10.55 -3.14
C THR A 383 -11.32 10.29 -3.85
N ASN A 384 -11.32 10.35 -5.18
CA ASN A 384 -12.49 10.04 -5.97
C ASN A 384 -12.16 8.93 -6.95
N TYR A 385 -13.14 8.08 -7.21
CA TYR A 385 -13.05 7.02 -8.21
C TYR A 385 -14.08 7.32 -9.28
N SER A 386 -13.65 7.46 -10.53
CA SER A 386 -14.59 7.54 -11.64
C SER A 386 -15.22 6.17 -11.88
N TYR A 387 -16.50 6.15 -12.26
CA TYR A 387 -17.12 4.93 -12.79
C TYR A 387 -16.27 4.38 -13.95
N ALA A 388 -16.04 3.07 -13.97
CA ALA A 388 -15.48 2.43 -15.14
C ALA A 388 -16.38 2.78 -16.33
N LYS A 389 -15.82 3.38 -17.39
CA LYS A 389 -16.52 3.44 -18.66
C LYS A 389 -16.69 1.98 -19.09
N ASN A 390 -17.92 1.48 -19.10
CA ASN A 390 -18.22 0.25 -19.80
C ASN A 390 -17.85 0.49 -21.26
N TYR A 391 -16.70 -0.03 -21.69
CA TYR A 391 -16.43 -0.23 -23.10
C TYR A 391 -17.29 -1.43 -23.48
N ASN A 392 -18.52 -1.14 -23.92
CA ASN A 392 -19.37 -2.12 -24.59
C ASN A 392 -18.79 -2.49 -25.95
#